data_AF-A0A9P5S9X5-F1
#
_entry.id   AF-A0A9P5S9X5-F1
#
_cell.length_a   1.000
_cell.length_b   1.000
_cell.length_c   1.000
_cell.angle_alpha   90.00
_cell.angle_beta   90.00
_cell.angle_gamma   90.00
#
_symmetry.space_group_name_H-M   'P 1'
#
loop_
_entity.id
_entity.type
_entity.pdbx_description
1 polymer ?
#
loop_
_entity_poly.entity_id
_entity_poly.type
_entity_poly.pdbx_seq_one_letter_code
_entity_poly.pdbx_strand_id
1 'polypeptide(L)'
;MASLVALKPDCYVTDGTTIYALDLRVPQKTSFFGYNDFYYVLVKSNPNPSPDLSDISWSVVSVTNGDRLNILGSPSVCYIHPTTKALSVLSLRSKVTKGFGDLEESVRGVQYQPKADGGGGSWANITVSPGSPLFEWDSSFASRHSNTELYKPKDSESI
;
A
#
# COMPACT_ATOMS: atom_id res chain seq x y z
N MET A 1 -23.06 0.86 19.82
CA MET A 1 -22.36 -0.41 19.47
C MET A 1 -21.31 -0.08 18.45
N ALA A 2 -20.02 -0.21 18.78
CA ALA A 2 -18.95 -0.04 17.80
C ALA A 2 -18.98 -1.27 16.87
N SER A 3 -19.19 -1.05 15.58
CA SER A 3 -19.07 -2.10 14.58
C SER A 3 -17.60 -2.51 14.48
N LEU A 4 -17.29 -3.77 14.79
CA LEU A 4 -15.97 -4.34 14.53
C LEU A 4 -15.80 -4.41 13.02
N VAL A 5 -14.83 -3.66 12.48
CA VAL A 5 -14.51 -3.76 11.05
C VAL A 5 -13.25 -4.60 10.88
N ALA A 6 -13.40 -5.77 10.27
CA ALA A 6 -12.28 -6.61 9.90
C ALA A 6 -11.42 -5.90 8.85
N LEU A 7 -10.11 -5.80 9.11
CA LEU A 7 -9.13 -5.34 8.11
C LEU A 7 -8.79 -6.52 7.20
N LYS A 8 -8.73 -6.28 5.90
CA LYS A 8 -8.23 -7.25 4.92
C LYS A 8 -7.06 -6.63 4.15
N PRO A 9 -5.87 -6.52 4.79
CA PRO A 9 -4.76 -5.81 4.20
C PRO A 9 -4.30 -6.46 2.89
N ASP A 10 -4.18 -5.65 1.84
CA ASP A 10 -3.67 -6.09 0.52
C ASP A 10 -2.15 -6.24 0.52
N CYS A 11 -1.49 -5.59 1.48
CA CYS A 11 -0.06 -5.70 1.67
C CYS A 11 0.33 -5.38 3.11
N TYR A 12 1.54 -5.81 3.48
CA TYR A 12 2.20 -5.48 4.73
C TYR A 12 3.70 -5.31 4.52
N VAL A 13 4.35 -4.56 5.41
CA VAL A 13 5.79 -4.31 5.42
C VAL A 13 6.26 -4.02 6.85
N THR A 14 7.52 -4.30 7.16
CA THR A 14 8.12 -4.00 8.47
C THR A 14 9.27 -3.00 8.33
N ASP A 15 9.46 -2.15 9.34
CA ASP A 15 10.65 -1.32 9.48
C ASP A 15 11.74 -1.97 10.38
N GLY A 16 11.56 -3.25 10.71
CA GLY A 16 12.40 -4.01 11.63
C GLY A 16 11.86 -4.04 13.07
N THR A 17 10.94 -3.14 13.42
CA THR A 17 10.33 -3.09 14.76
C THR A 17 8.81 -3.15 14.72
N THR A 18 8.20 -2.52 13.73
CA THR A 18 6.75 -2.33 13.64
C THR A 18 6.26 -2.88 12.31
N ILE A 19 5.15 -3.60 12.34
CA ILE A 19 4.46 -4.08 11.15
C ILE A 19 3.49 -3.00 10.71
N TYR A 20 3.58 -2.59 9.45
CA TYR A 20 2.63 -1.70 8.79
C TYR A 20 1.80 -2.53 7.82
N ALA A 21 0.50 -2.28 7.80
CA ALA A 21 -0.42 -2.94 6.89
C ALA A 21 -1.35 -1.92 6.23
N LEU A 22 -1.61 -2.10 4.95
CA LEU A 22 -2.53 -1.26 4.19
C LEU A 22 -3.74 -2.08 3.78
N ASP A 23 -4.92 -1.65 4.22
CA ASP A 23 -6.20 -2.16 3.76
C ASP A 23 -6.77 -1.22 2.69
N LEU A 24 -6.90 -1.71 1.46
CA LEU A 24 -7.66 -1.02 0.42
C LEU A 24 -9.12 -1.44 0.55
N ARG A 25 -9.89 -0.57 1.18
CA ARG A 25 -11.35 -0.76 1.21
C ARG A 25 -11.93 -0.26 -0.08
N VAL A 26 -12.01 -1.15 -1.07
CA VAL A 26 -12.88 -0.99 -2.23
C VAL A 26 -14.26 -1.50 -1.84
N PRO A 27 -15.29 -0.65 -1.64
CA PRO A 27 -16.62 -1.17 -1.42
C PRO A 27 -17.09 -1.88 -2.68
N GLN A 28 -17.60 -3.10 -2.53
CA GLN A 28 -18.21 -3.81 -3.65
C GLN A 28 -19.44 -3.04 -4.14
N LYS A 29 -19.63 -3.05 -5.46
CA LYS A 29 -20.65 -2.34 -6.23
C LYS A 29 -22.04 -2.46 -5.58
N THR A 30 -22.67 -1.33 -5.21
CA THR A 30 -24.04 -1.33 -4.67
C THR A 30 -25.10 -0.97 -5.71
N SER A 31 -24.77 -0.24 -6.80
CA SER A 31 -25.70 0.01 -7.92
C SER A 31 -25.00 0.47 -9.21
N PHE A 32 -25.78 0.63 -10.28
CA PHE A 32 -25.34 1.20 -11.57
C PHE A 32 -25.06 2.71 -11.54
N PHE A 33 -25.54 3.44 -10.52
CA PHE A 33 -25.50 4.92 -10.48
C PHE A 33 -24.64 5.50 -9.34
N GLY A 34 -24.02 4.65 -8.51
CA GLY A 34 -23.20 5.11 -7.38
C GLY A 34 -21.81 4.48 -7.41
N TYR A 35 -20.78 5.32 -7.55
CA TYR A 35 -19.43 4.93 -7.15
C TYR A 35 -19.32 5.12 -5.64
N ASN A 36 -19.13 4.04 -4.89
CA ASN A 36 -18.85 4.19 -3.46
C ASN A 36 -17.42 4.71 -3.27
N ASP A 37 -17.22 5.49 -2.22
CA ASP A 37 -15.90 5.94 -1.82
C ASP A 37 -15.03 4.75 -1.42
N PHE A 38 -13.85 4.65 -2.02
CA PHE A 38 -12.82 3.72 -1.57
C PHE A 38 -11.84 4.47 -0.68
N TYR A 39 -11.32 3.75 0.31
CA TYR A 39 -10.44 4.32 1.31
C TYR A 39 -9.15 3.52 1.40
N TYR A 40 -8.05 4.24 1.60
CA TYR A 40 -6.80 3.67 2.07
C TYR A 40 -6.78 3.77 3.58
N VAL A 41 -6.65 2.63 4.25
CA VAL A 41 -6.52 2.54 5.70
C VAL A 41 -5.13 1.99 6.02
N LEU A 42 -4.24 2.86 6.47
CA LEU A 42 -2.92 2.48 6.93
C LEU A 42 -2.97 2.25 8.44
N VAL A 43 -2.56 1.07 8.87
CA VAL A 43 -2.42 0.69 10.26
C VAL A 43 -1.01 0.26 10.58
N LYS A 44 -0.67 0.29 11.87
CA LYS A 44 0.58 -0.25 12.39
C LYS A 44 0.38 -1.06 13.65
N SER A 45 1.24 -2.04 13.88
CA SER A 45 1.28 -2.82 15.12
C SER A 45 1.87 -2.00 16.27
N ASN A 46 1.81 -2.52 17.49
CA ASN A 46 2.77 -2.17 18.53
C ASN A 46 4.21 -2.52 18.09
N PRO A 47 5.23 -1.84 18.63
CA PRO A 47 6.62 -2.21 18.41
C PRO A 47 6.94 -3.59 18.97
N ASN A 48 7.74 -4.36 18.25
CA ASN A 48 8.25 -5.69 18.60
C ASN A 48 7.16 -6.64 19.11
N PRO A 49 6.13 -6.93 18.30
CA PRO A 49 5.11 -7.89 18.70
C PRO A 49 5.75 -9.26 18.94
N SER A 50 5.19 -10.02 19.87
CA SER A 50 5.66 -11.34 20.21
C SER A 50 5.65 -12.25 18.97
N PRO A 51 6.60 -13.20 18.83
CA PRO A 51 6.65 -14.08 17.67
C PRO A 51 5.39 -14.94 17.47
N ASP A 52 4.66 -15.20 18.56
CA ASP A 52 3.38 -15.92 18.54
C ASP A 52 2.16 -15.00 18.32
N LEU A 53 2.39 -13.69 18.15
CA LEU A 53 1.40 -12.65 17.91
C LEU A 53 0.36 -12.50 19.03
N SER A 54 0.62 -13.06 20.22
CA SER A 54 -0.31 -13.03 21.35
C SER A 54 -0.53 -11.63 21.92
N ASP A 55 0.43 -10.72 21.74
CA ASP A 55 0.37 -9.34 22.23
C ASP A 55 0.09 -8.30 21.12
N ILE A 56 -0.21 -8.74 19.91
CA ILE A 56 -0.33 -7.82 18.78
C ILE A 56 -1.55 -6.90 18.95
N SER A 57 -1.31 -5.60 18.82
CA SER A 57 -2.32 -4.56 18.84
C SER A 57 -2.15 -3.65 17.63
N TRP A 58 -3.26 -3.19 17.06
CA TRP A 58 -3.26 -2.37 15.85
C TRP A 58 -3.71 -0.95 16.17
N SER A 59 -3.00 0.02 15.59
CA SER A 59 -3.36 1.44 15.65
C SER A 59 -3.50 2.01 14.25
N VAL A 60 -4.49 2.88 14.07
CA VAL A 60 -4.69 3.59 12.80
C VAL A 60 -3.64 4.68 12.67
N VAL A 61 -2.89 4.67 11.57
CA VAL A 61 -1.92 5.72 11.22
C VAL A 61 -2.59 6.78 10.37
N SER A 62 -3.35 6.36 9.35
CA SER A 62 -4.00 7.28 8.43
C SER A 62 -5.19 6.61 7.75
N VAL A 63 -6.24 7.41 7.54
CA VAL A 63 -7.38 7.06 6.68
C VAL A 63 -7.52 8.17 5.65
N THR A 64 -7.50 7.84 4.37
CA THR A 64 -7.75 8.80 3.30
C THR A 64 -8.77 8.29 2.30
N ASN A 65 -9.61 9.18 1.79
CA ASN A 65 -10.41 8.90 0.60
C ASN A 65 -9.45 8.81 -0.60
N GLY A 66 -9.62 7.78 -1.42
CA GLY A 66 -8.81 7.52 -2.60
C GLY A 66 -9.20 8.33 -3.85
N ASP A 67 -10.17 9.24 -3.79
CA ASP A 67 -10.65 10.03 -4.95
C ASP A 67 -9.58 10.70 -5.80
N ARG A 68 -8.43 11.05 -5.21
CA ARG A 68 -7.29 11.70 -5.88
C ARG A 68 -6.08 10.80 -6.00
N LEU A 69 -6.22 9.54 -5.60
CA LEU A 69 -5.17 8.55 -5.60
C LEU A 69 -5.41 7.50 -6.70
N ASN A 70 -4.32 6.92 -7.19
CA ASN A 70 -4.37 5.78 -8.07
C ASN A 70 -5.13 4.66 -7.38
N ILE A 71 -6.07 4.03 -8.07
CA ILE A 71 -6.72 2.81 -7.60
C ILE A 71 -5.77 1.66 -7.88
N LEU A 72 -5.39 0.93 -6.85
CA LEU A 72 -4.48 -0.20 -6.93
C LEU A 72 -5.25 -1.52 -6.87
N GLY A 73 -4.77 -2.52 -7.60
CA GLY A 73 -5.29 -3.88 -7.59
C GLY A 73 -4.45 -4.82 -6.76
N SER A 74 -5.03 -5.98 -6.47
CA SER A 74 -4.28 -7.14 -6.00
C SER A 74 -3.66 -7.86 -7.20
N PRO A 75 -2.39 -8.30 -7.13
CA PRO A 75 -1.44 -8.16 -6.00
C PRO A 75 -0.86 -6.73 -5.89
N SER A 76 -0.55 -6.32 -4.65
CA SER A 76 0.19 -5.09 -4.37
C SER A 76 1.45 -5.38 -3.55
N VAL A 77 2.53 -4.65 -3.80
CA VAL A 77 3.80 -4.73 -3.07
C VAL A 77 3.97 -3.49 -2.21
N CYS A 78 4.46 -3.68 -0.98
CA CYS A 78 4.66 -2.59 -0.03
C CYS A 78 6.09 -2.48 0.44
N TYR A 79 6.54 -1.23 0.57
CA TYR A 79 7.89 -0.87 0.95
C TYR A 79 7.87 0.31 1.92
N ILE A 80 8.76 0.29 2.92
CA ILE A 80 8.99 1.43 3.79
C ILE A 80 10.41 1.95 3.60
N HIS A 81 10.53 3.23 3.26
CA HIS A 81 11.84 3.85 3.09
C HIS A 81 12.56 3.93 4.44
N PRO A 82 13.81 3.43 4.56
CA PRO A 82 14.49 3.30 5.86
C PRO A 82 14.67 4.65 6.57
N THR A 83 15.02 5.69 5.81
CA THR A 83 15.28 7.04 6.33
C THR A 83 14.01 7.88 6.50
N THR A 84 13.21 8.06 5.44
CA THR A 84 12.04 8.97 5.48
C THR A 84 10.81 8.34 6.11
N LYS A 85 10.84 7.02 6.37
CA LYS A 85 9.71 6.21 6.82
C LYS A 85 8.48 6.32 5.91
N ALA A 86 8.68 6.74 4.67
CA ALA A 86 7.63 6.80 3.68
C ALA A 86 7.18 5.38 3.32
N LEU A 87 5.88 5.09 3.44
CA LEU A 87 5.32 3.82 3.03
C LEU A 87 4.81 3.96 1.60
N SER A 88 5.30 3.11 0.71
CA SER A 88 4.95 3.09 -0.70
C SER A 88 4.27 1.76 -1.04
N VAL A 89 3.22 1.83 -1.85
CA VAL A 89 2.46 0.68 -2.32
C VAL A 89 2.39 0.73 -3.83
N LEU A 90 2.77 -0.36 -4.47
CA LEU A 90 2.83 -0.50 -5.93
C LEU A 90 1.92 -1.64 -6.38
N SER A 91 1.25 -1.47 -7.51
CA SER A 91 0.48 -2.53 -8.16
C SER A 91 0.71 -2.52 -9.67
N LEU A 92 0.70 -3.72 -10.26
CA LEU A 92 0.71 -3.94 -11.71
C LEU A 92 -0.66 -3.73 -12.35
N ARG A 93 -1.73 -3.78 -11.54
CA ARG A 93 -3.10 -3.62 -11.99
C ARG A 93 -3.65 -2.37 -11.36
N SER A 94 -3.78 -1.29 -12.11
CA SER A 94 -4.15 -0.01 -11.53
C SER A 94 -4.88 0.89 -12.51
N LYS A 95 -5.49 1.98 -12.00
CA LYS A 95 -6.07 3.05 -12.82
C LYS A 95 -6.03 4.39 -12.09
N VAL A 96 -6.16 5.48 -12.85
CA VAL A 96 -6.06 6.86 -12.33
C VAL A 96 -7.39 7.44 -11.84
N THR A 97 -8.52 6.90 -12.29
CA THR A 97 -9.84 7.48 -12.02
C THR A 97 -10.85 6.42 -11.59
N LYS A 98 -11.74 6.79 -10.66
CA LYS A 98 -12.98 6.04 -10.40
C LYS A 98 -13.78 5.96 -11.70
N GLY A 99 -14.30 4.77 -12.03
CA GLY A 99 -15.01 4.53 -13.29
C GLY A 99 -15.29 3.06 -13.55
N PHE A 100 -16.10 2.78 -14.57
CA PHE A 100 -16.52 1.42 -14.97
C PHE A 100 -15.42 0.59 -15.63
N GLY A 101 -14.31 1.21 -16.04
CA GLY A 101 -13.19 0.48 -16.60
C GLY A 101 -12.58 -0.47 -15.57
N ASP A 102 -12.18 -1.65 -16.03
CA ASP A 102 -11.38 -2.57 -15.25
C ASP A 102 -10.03 -1.94 -14.86
N LEU A 103 -9.32 -2.57 -13.92
CA LEU A 103 -7.95 -2.20 -13.66
C LEU A 103 -7.11 -2.48 -14.90
N GLU A 104 -6.27 -1.52 -15.29
CA GLU A 104 -5.38 -1.65 -16.44
C GLU A 104 -4.06 -2.31 -16.01
N GLU A 105 -3.40 -3.02 -16.91
CA GLU A 105 -2.02 -3.49 -16.71
C GLU A 105 -1.04 -2.33 -16.80
N SER A 106 -1.08 -1.49 -15.78
CA SER A 106 -0.31 -0.26 -15.65
C SER A 106 0.31 -0.23 -14.26
N VAL A 107 1.61 0.01 -14.20
CA VAL A 107 2.32 0.13 -12.93
C VAL A 107 2.09 1.50 -12.33
N ARG A 108 1.39 1.52 -11.19
CA ARG A 108 1.18 2.74 -10.41
C ARG A 108 1.31 2.44 -8.94
N GLY A 109 1.46 3.50 -8.16
CA GLY A 109 1.45 3.38 -6.72
C GLY A 109 0.87 4.57 -6.01
N VAL A 110 0.79 4.40 -4.71
CA VAL A 110 0.50 5.45 -3.74
C VAL A 110 1.58 5.45 -2.67
N GLN A 111 1.89 6.61 -2.12
CA GLN A 111 2.85 6.77 -1.06
C GLN A 111 2.25 7.60 0.07
N TYR A 112 2.43 7.10 1.29
CA TYR A 112 2.19 7.84 2.52
C TYR A 112 3.52 8.39 3.05
N GLN A 113 3.61 9.70 3.18
CA GLN A 113 4.75 10.39 3.79
C GLN A 113 4.35 10.86 5.20
N PRO A 114 4.91 10.29 6.29
CA PRO A 114 4.68 10.81 7.63
C PRO A 114 5.31 12.21 7.80
N LYS A 115 4.68 13.06 8.61
CA LYS A 115 5.30 14.31 9.07
C LYS A 115 6.29 14.03 10.20
N ALA A 116 7.32 14.88 10.29
CA ALA A 116 8.37 14.76 11.29
C ALA A 116 7.86 14.95 12.74
N ASP A 117 6.74 15.65 12.93
CA ASP A 117 6.16 15.96 14.25
C ASP A 117 5.18 14.90 14.75
N GLY A 118 4.96 13.81 14.00
CA GLY A 118 4.00 12.76 14.35
C GLY A 118 2.52 13.17 14.19
N GLY A 119 2.23 14.37 13.69
CA GLY A 119 0.89 14.93 13.51
C GLY A 119 0.13 14.40 12.28
N GLY A 120 0.34 13.14 11.92
CA GLY A 120 -0.17 12.52 10.69
C GLY A 120 0.75 12.72 9.48
N GLY A 121 0.26 12.39 8.28
CA GLY A 121 1.05 12.41 7.05
C GLY A 121 0.22 12.75 5.83
N SER A 122 0.85 12.75 4.66
CA SER A 122 0.22 13.05 3.38
C SER A 122 0.31 11.88 2.42
N TRP A 123 -0.75 11.71 1.63
CA TRP A 123 -0.78 10.73 0.55
C TRP A 123 -0.51 11.37 -0.80
N ALA A 124 0.26 10.69 -1.64
CA ALA A 124 0.55 11.11 -3.01
C ALA A 124 0.56 9.91 -3.97
N ASN A 125 0.29 10.18 -5.24
CA ASN A 125 0.50 9.21 -6.31
C ASN A 125 1.97 9.10 -6.65
N ILE A 126 2.41 7.88 -6.91
CA ILE A 126 3.74 7.61 -7.45
C ILE A 126 3.59 6.92 -8.80
N THR A 127 4.39 7.41 -9.75
CA THR A 127 4.52 6.81 -11.08
C THR A 127 5.85 6.09 -11.10
N VAL A 128 5.85 4.79 -11.43
CA VAL A 128 7.08 4.02 -11.56
C VAL A 128 7.47 4.04 -13.03
N SER A 129 8.49 4.83 -13.37
CA SER A 129 9.17 4.72 -14.67
C SER A 129 10.35 3.76 -14.55
N PRO A 130 10.78 3.14 -15.67
CA PRO A 130 12.13 2.59 -15.75
C PRO A 130 13.12 3.68 -15.30
N GLY A 131 13.91 3.41 -14.25
CA GLY A 131 14.83 4.39 -13.66
C GLY A 131 14.30 5.21 -12.47
N SER A 132 13.16 4.85 -11.88
CA SER A 132 12.73 5.45 -10.60
C SER A 132 13.83 5.35 -9.55
N PRO A 133 14.13 6.42 -8.79
CA PRO A 133 15.22 6.41 -7.80
C PRO A 133 14.96 5.44 -6.64
N LEU A 134 13.70 5.09 -6.39
CA LEU A 134 13.29 4.26 -5.25
C LEU A 134 13.01 2.79 -5.61
N PHE A 135 12.79 2.49 -6.90
CA PHE A 135 12.35 1.17 -7.34
C PHE A 135 13.03 0.81 -8.66
N GLU A 136 13.62 -0.37 -8.72
CA GLU A 136 14.08 -0.96 -9.97
C GLU A 136 13.13 -2.07 -10.42
N TRP A 137 12.95 -2.14 -11.73
CA TRP A 137 12.10 -3.12 -12.38
C TRP A 137 12.94 -4.33 -12.75
N ASP A 138 12.64 -5.47 -12.13
CA ASP A 138 13.23 -6.72 -12.59
C ASP A 138 12.42 -7.29 -13.77
N SER A 139 12.94 -7.02 -14.97
CA SER A 139 12.37 -7.47 -16.23
C SER A 139 12.28 -9.00 -16.38
N SER A 140 13.08 -9.76 -15.63
CA SER A 140 13.18 -11.22 -15.77
C SER A 140 12.02 -11.97 -15.09
N PHE A 141 11.43 -11.39 -14.05
CA PHE A 141 10.32 -11.96 -13.28
C PHE A 141 8.93 -11.60 -13.82
N ALA A 142 8.86 -10.66 -14.76
CA ALA A 142 7.60 -10.25 -15.41
C ALA A 142 6.93 -11.39 -16.22
N SER A 143 7.68 -12.46 -16.52
CA SER A 143 7.19 -13.50 -17.43
C SER A 143 6.43 -14.66 -16.77
N ARG A 144 6.55 -14.92 -15.46
CA ARG A 144 5.87 -16.05 -14.80
C ARG A 144 5.66 -15.81 -13.30
N HIS A 145 4.48 -15.32 -12.93
CA HIS A 145 3.86 -15.48 -11.60
C HIS A 145 4.79 -15.69 -10.38
N SER A 146 5.30 -14.57 -9.84
CA SER A 146 5.81 -14.46 -8.47
C SER A 146 5.74 -12.97 -8.11
N ASN A 147 4.60 -12.54 -7.56
CA ASN A 147 4.23 -11.12 -7.46
C ASN A 147 5.02 -10.34 -6.40
N THR A 148 5.92 -11.00 -5.67
CA THR A 148 6.73 -10.43 -4.58
C THR A 148 8.12 -10.00 -5.02
N GLU A 149 8.58 -10.39 -6.21
CA GLU A 149 9.98 -10.19 -6.65
C GLU A 149 10.14 -9.09 -7.71
N LEU A 150 9.04 -8.49 -8.18
CA LEU A 150 9.06 -7.52 -9.29
C LEU A 150 9.57 -6.13 -8.92
N TYR A 151 9.61 -5.80 -7.63
CA TYR A 151 10.04 -4.50 -7.14
C TYR A 151 11.14 -4.69 -6.11
N LYS A 152 12.36 -4.39 -6.54
CA LYS A 152 13.50 -4.30 -5.63
C LYS A 152 13.68 -2.82 -5.26
N PRO A 153 13.57 -2.45 -3.97
CA PRO A 153 14.14 -1.19 -3.52
C PRO A 153 15.61 -1.21 -3.89
N LYS A 154 16.15 -0.15 -4.49
CA LYS A 154 17.55 -0.11 -4.93
C LYS A 154 18.54 -0.48 -3.82
N ASP A 155 18.16 -0.28 -2.56
CA ASP A 155 19.01 -0.53 -1.39
C ASP A 155 18.90 -1.96 -0.81
N SER A 156 18.07 -2.85 -1.38
CA SER A 156 17.82 -4.17 -0.74
C SER A 156 18.88 -5.24 -1.02
N GLU A 157 19.96 -4.92 -1.76
CA GLU A 157 21.10 -5.83 -1.99
C GLU A 157 22.15 -5.83 -0.86
N SER A 158 21.96 -5.04 0.19
CA SER A 158 23.00 -4.79 1.20
C SER A 158 22.82 -5.58 2.51
N ILE A 159 22.22 -6.77 2.49
CA ILE A 159 22.10 -7.65 3.68
C ILE A 159 22.87 -8.94 3.46
#